data_AF-A0A935C7F1-F1
#
_entry.id   AF-A0A935C7F1-F1
#
_cell.length_a   1.000
_cell.length_b   1.000
_cell.length_c   1.000
_cell.angle_alpha   90.00
_cell.angle_beta   90.00
_cell.angle_gamma   90.00
#
_symmetry.space_group_name_H-M   'P 1'
#
loop_
_entity.id
_entity.type
_entity.pdbx_description
1 polymer ?
#
loop_
_entity_poly.entity_id
_entity_poly.type
_entity_poly.pdbx_seq_one_letter_code
_entity_poly.pdbx_strand_id
1 'polypeptide(L)'
;MKTGIRTEERKLYESQTCLGGNVAAAGCDPDYCAAATASSGRIGAGQKVHVNQCALCHGIEGTGGKGPALNVPKLQRATNDTELAQVIRRGLPGSEMPGFWALSDREIQQLVSYVQSLGRTEQVNLPGDIARGQKLYETHCAACHIVRGNGGVAGPELTEIGLRRSPGYLREALLNPGASVSDGFLVVRVTTAQGQQIRGVRLNEDCSRCN
;
A
#
# COMPACT_ATOMS: atom_id res chain seq x y z
N MET A 1 13.31 10.88 -53.88
CA MET A 1 14.20 9.82 -53.35
C MET A 1 13.93 9.67 -51.86
N LYS A 2 13.74 8.42 -51.42
CA LYS A 2 13.19 8.03 -50.11
C LYS A 2 14.20 8.27 -48.99
N THR A 3 13.83 9.01 -47.94
CA THR A 3 14.50 8.93 -46.64
C THR A 3 13.76 7.89 -45.79
N GLY A 4 14.40 6.73 -45.62
CA GLY A 4 13.87 5.61 -44.85
C GLY A 4 13.90 5.92 -43.35
N ILE A 5 12.72 5.97 -42.74
CA ILE A 5 12.54 5.91 -41.28
C ILE A 5 13.03 4.53 -40.81
N ARG A 6 13.84 4.52 -39.76
CA ARG A 6 14.49 3.32 -39.21
C ARG A 6 13.43 2.38 -38.65
N THR A 7 13.60 1.08 -38.85
CA THR A 7 12.65 0.00 -38.55
C THR A 7 12.13 -0.04 -37.10
N GLU A 8 12.84 0.54 -36.14
CA GLU A 8 12.44 0.56 -34.73
C GLU A 8 11.40 1.65 -34.42
N GLU A 9 11.35 2.75 -35.17
CA GLU A 9 10.36 3.83 -34.95
C GLU A 9 8.96 3.45 -35.48
N ARG A 10 8.88 2.47 -36.40
CA ARG A 10 7.61 1.96 -36.94
C ARG A 10 6.82 1.12 -35.92
N LYS A 11 7.53 0.35 -35.08
CA LYS A 11 6.89 -0.51 -34.05
C LYS A 11 6.25 0.28 -32.92
N LEU A 12 6.74 1.49 -32.65
CA LEU A 12 6.16 2.38 -31.64
C LEU A 12 4.88 3.05 -32.14
N TYR A 13 4.83 3.46 -33.42
CA TYR A 13 3.64 4.09 -34.02
C TYR A 13 2.44 3.13 -34.15
N GLU A 14 2.68 1.84 -34.42
CA GLU A 14 1.63 0.81 -34.49
C GLU A 14 1.07 0.38 -33.12
N SER A 15 1.77 0.70 -32.01
CA SER A 15 1.32 0.39 -30.65
C SER A 15 0.35 1.42 -30.07
N GLN A 16 0.27 2.62 -30.66
CA GLN A 16 -0.47 3.77 -30.13
C GLN A 16 -1.98 3.75 -30.47
N THR A 17 -2.41 2.96 -31.46
CA THR A 17 -3.78 3.01 -32.01
C THR A 17 -4.80 2.10 -31.32
N CYS A 18 -4.39 1.23 -30.40
CA CYS A 18 -5.31 0.33 -29.70
C CYS A 18 -6.08 0.98 -28.51
N LEU A 19 -5.67 2.18 -28.07
CA LEU A 19 -6.27 2.84 -26.91
C LEU A 19 -7.48 3.74 -27.26
N GLY A 20 -7.75 3.94 -28.55
CA GLY A 20 -8.75 4.88 -29.05
C GLY A 20 -9.90 4.22 -29.83
N GLY A 21 -10.60 3.26 -29.23
CA GLY A 21 -12.02 2.97 -29.48
C GLY A 21 -12.55 2.70 -30.90
N ASN A 22 -11.73 2.59 -31.95
CA ASN A 22 -12.21 2.30 -33.31
C ASN A 22 -11.37 1.17 -33.95
N VAL A 23 -11.94 -0.03 -33.94
CA VAL A 23 -11.41 -1.28 -34.52
C VAL A 23 -11.35 -1.29 -36.06
N ALA A 24 -11.23 -0.12 -36.70
CA ALA A 24 -11.29 0.03 -38.15
C ALA A 24 -9.97 0.48 -38.79
N ALA A 25 -8.84 0.40 -38.08
CA ALA A 25 -7.52 0.60 -38.69
C ALA A 25 -6.98 -0.74 -39.22
N ALA A 26 -6.93 -0.86 -40.55
CA ALA A 26 -6.38 -2.01 -41.26
C ALA A 26 -4.93 -2.26 -40.82
N GLY A 27 -4.69 -3.38 -40.12
CA GLY A 27 -3.35 -3.81 -39.70
C GLY A 27 -3.19 -4.20 -38.24
N CYS A 28 -4.21 -4.08 -37.39
CA CYS A 28 -4.15 -4.65 -36.04
C CYS A 28 -4.28 -6.18 -36.09
N ASP A 29 -3.36 -6.89 -35.44
CA ASP A 29 -3.44 -8.33 -35.25
C ASP A 29 -4.70 -8.64 -34.40
N PRO A 30 -5.69 -9.38 -34.93
CA PRO A 30 -6.93 -9.69 -34.22
C PRO A 30 -6.69 -10.37 -32.87
N ASP A 31 -5.64 -11.20 -32.76
CA ASP A 31 -5.31 -11.91 -31.54
C ASP A 31 -4.72 -10.97 -30.49
N TYR A 32 -3.95 -9.96 -30.92
CA TYR A 32 -3.44 -8.91 -30.04
C TYR A 32 -4.57 -8.02 -29.49
N CYS A 33 -5.53 -7.62 -30.33
CA CYS A 33 -6.70 -6.84 -29.90
C CYS A 33 -7.60 -7.65 -28.94
N ALA A 34 -7.80 -8.94 -29.18
CA ALA A 34 -8.55 -9.83 -28.29
C ALA A 34 -7.84 -10.00 -26.93
N ALA A 35 -6.52 -10.17 -26.93
CA ALA A 35 -5.72 -10.26 -25.71
C ALA A 35 -5.71 -8.94 -24.92
N ALA A 36 -5.60 -7.79 -25.61
CA ALA A 36 -5.64 -6.47 -25.00
C ALA A 36 -7.02 -6.16 -24.37
N THR A 37 -8.12 -6.46 -25.08
CA THR A 37 -9.48 -6.30 -24.54
C THR A 37 -9.74 -7.24 -23.36
N ALA A 38 -9.29 -8.49 -23.42
CA ALA A 38 -9.35 -9.42 -22.29
C ALA A 38 -8.49 -8.97 -21.10
N SER A 39 -7.33 -8.36 -21.34
CA SER A 39 -6.48 -7.75 -20.30
C SER A 39 -7.17 -6.56 -19.64
N SER A 40 -7.67 -5.61 -20.44
CA SER A 40 -8.43 -4.45 -19.95
C SER A 40 -9.68 -4.86 -19.18
N GLY A 41 -10.39 -5.90 -19.64
CA GLY A 41 -11.53 -6.48 -18.93
C GLY A 41 -11.15 -7.09 -17.59
N ARG A 42 -10.02 -7.81 -17.50
CA ARG A 42 -9.49 -8.35 -16.23
C ARG A 42 -9.07 -7.25 -15.26
N ILE A 43 -8.37 -6.23 -15.76
CA ILE A 43 -7.95 -5.06 -14.97
C ILE A 43 -9.18 -4.32 -14.43
N GLY A 44 -10.18 -4.04 -15.27
CA GLY A 44 -11.40 -3.36 -14.87
C GLY A 44 -12.23 -4.16 -13.86
N ALA A 45 -12.29 -5.48 -13.99
CA ALA A 45 -12.92 -6.34 -12.98
C ALA A 45 -12.16 -6.33 -11.65
N GLY A 46 -10.83 -6.44 -11.70
CA GLY A 46 -9.97 -6.37 -10.51
C GLY A 46 -10.06 -5.02 -9.80
N GLN A 47 -10.13 -3.93 -10.55
CA GLN A 47 -10.31 -2.58 -10.00
C GLN A 47 -11.58 -2.48 -9.14
N LYS A 48 -12.69 -3.06 -9.59
CA LYS A 48 -13.95 -3.04 -8.82
C LYS A 48 -13.80 -3.76 -7.47
N VAL A 49 -13.14 -4.92 -7.47
CA VAL A 49 -12.85 -5.65 -6.23
C VAL A 49 -11.94 -4.83 -5.32
N HIS A 50 -10.88 -4.24 -5.88
CA HIS A 50 -9.93 -3.40 -5.13
C HIS A 50 -10.62 -2.21 -4.47
N VAL A 51 -11.44 -1.46 -5.20
CA VAL A 51 -12.15 -0.29 -4.67
C VAL A 51 -13.03 -0.68 -3.48
N ASN A 52 -13.69 -1.83 -3.55
CA ASN A 52 -14.61 -2.26 -2.52
C ASN A 52 -13.93 -2.89 -1.29
N GLN A 53 -12.80 -3.58 -1.47
CA GLN A 53 -12.21 -4.43 -0.43
C GLN A 53 -10.82 -3.99 0.04
N CYS A 54 -10.06 -3.28 -0.80
CA CYS A 54 -8.65 -2.98 -0.55
C CYS A 54 -8.39 -1.48 -0.36
N ALA A 55 -9.19 -0.63 -0.99
CA ALA A 55 -8.96 0.81 -1.04
C ALA A 55 -8.98 1.51 0.32
N LEU A 56 -9.67 0.94 1.32
CA LEU A 56 -9.66 1.47 2.69
C LEU A 56 -8.23 1.59 3.26
N CYS A 57 -7.36 0.62 2.93
CA CYS A 57 -5.98 0.63 3.40
C CYS A 57 -5.01 1.09 2.31
N HIS A 58 -5.21 0.63 1.08
CA HIS A 58 -4.27 0.84 -0.02
C HIS A 58 -4.60 2.05 -0.91
N GLY A 59 -5.66 2.79 -0.63
CA GLY A 59 -6.13 3.91 -1.45
C GLY A 59 -6.86 3.43 -2.72
N ILE A 60 -7.78 4.24 -3.22
CA ILE A 60 -8.60 3.92 -4.41
C ILE A 60 -7.72 3.62 -5.63
N GLU A 61 -6.63 4.36 -5.79
CA GLU A 61 -5.68 4.22 -6.90
C GLU A 61 -4.42 3.43 -6.51
N GLY A 62 -4.44 2.73 -5.37
CA GLY A 62 -3.26 2.04 -4.84
C GLY A 62 -2.18 2.99 -4.32
N THR A 63 -2.50 4.25 -4.06
CA THR A 63 -1.58 5.28 -3.53
C THR A 63 -1.14 5.03 -2.08
N GLY A 64 -1.72 4.02 -1.44
CA GLY A 64 -1.48 3.64 -0.05
C GLY A 64 -2.34 4.43 0.93
N GLY A 65 -1.93 4.40 2.19
CA GLY A 65 -2.64 5.01 3.31
C GLY A 65 -2.25 4.27 4.57
N LYS A 66 -3.23 3.70 5.27
CA LYS A 66 -2.97 2.76 6.36
C LYS A 66 -2.11 1.57 5.87
N GLY A 67 -2.32 1.10 4.65
CA GLY A 67 -1.46 0.12 3.98
C GLY A 67 -0.37 0.78 3.12
N PRO A 68 0.62 0.00 2.65
CA PRO A 68 1.62 0.50 1.71
C PRO A 68 1.00 0.84 0.35
N ALA A 69 1.69 1.71 -0.38
CA ALA A 69 1.38 1.99 -1.77
C ALA A 69 1.58 0.74 -2.64
N LEU A 70 0.61 0.44 -3.51
CA LEU A 70 0.63 -0.66 -4.47
C LEU A 70 0.96 -0.18 -5.89
N ASN A 71 0.83 1.13 -6.16
CA ASN A 71 1.21 1.77 -7.42
C ASN A 71 2.72 1.98 -7.55
N VAL A 72 3.51 0.95 -7.18
CA VAL A 72 4.96 0.96 -7.23
C VAL A 72 5.46 -0.06 -8.26
N PRO A 73 6.53 0.24 -9.01
CA PRO A 73 7.09 -0.67 -10.02
C PRO A 73 7.56 -2.01 -9.46
N LYS A 74 7.88 -2.08 -8.17
CA LYS A 74 8.23 -3.35 -7.50
C LYS A 74 7.56 -3.45 -6.15
N LEU A 75 6.74 -4.48 -5.98
CA LEU A 75 6.17 -4.84 -4.69
C LEU A 75 7.24 -5.54 -3.84
N GLN A 76 7.35 -5.15 -2.57
CA GLN A 76 8.39 -5.71 -1.70
C GLN A 76 8.05 -7.10 -1.14
N ARG A 77 6.76 -7.41 -1.00
CA ARG A 77 6.28 -8.67 -0.39
C ARG A 77 5.83 -9.72 -1.42
N ALA A 78 5.90 -9.39 -2.71
CA ALA A 78 5.60 -10.30 -3.80
C ALA A 78 6.45 -9.93 -5.03
N THR A 79 7.21 -10.89 -5.54
CA THR A 79 8.10 -10.69 -6.69
C THR A 79 7.48 -11.16 -8.00
N ASN A 80 6.40 -11.94 -7.93
CA ASN A 80 5.68 -12.49 -9.06
C ASN A 80 4.18 -12.66 -8.75
N ASP A 81 3.40 -12.98 -9.78
CA ASP A 81 1.94 -13.11 -9.78
C ASP A 81 1.44 -14.16 -8.79
N THR A 82 2.18 -15.26 -8.66
CA THR A 82 1.80 -16.36 -7.77
C THR A 82 1.98 -15.96 -6.31
N GLU A 83 3.10 -15.32 -5.99
CA GLU A 83 3.34 -14.74 -4.66
C GLU A 83 2.30 -13.67 -4.34
N LEU A 84 1.99 -12.78 -5.30
CA LEU A 84 0.98 -11.74 -5.10
C LEU A 84 -0.40 -12.36 -4.83
N ALA A 85 -0.80 -13.37 -5.61
CA ALA A 85 -2.04 -14.10 -5.38
C ALA A 85 -2.08 -14.76 -3.99
N GLN A 86 -0.97 -15.33 -3.53
CA GLN A 86 -0.87 -15.93 -2.20
C GLN A 86 -0.98 -14.90 -1.08
N VAL A 87 -0.29 -13.75 -1.22
CA VAL A 87 -0.38 -12.63 -0.27
C VAL A 87 -1.82 -12.11 -0.19
N ILE A 88 -2.51 -11.95 -1.33
CA ILE A 88 -3.93 -11.54 -1.35
C ILE A 88 -4.80 -12.60 -0.66
N ARG A 89 -4.63 -13.88 -1.01
CA ARG A 89 -5.47 -14.96 -0.49
C ARG A 89 -5.32 -15.17 1.01
N ARG A 90 -4.09 -15.20 1.50
CA ARG A 90 -3.76 -15.59 2.88
C ARG A 90 -3.52 -14.40 3.80
N GLY A 91 -3.36 -13.21 3.24
CA GLY A 91 -2.89 -12.05 3.98
C GLY A 91 -1.42 -12.19 4.31
N LEU A 92 -0.91 -11.28 5.15
CA LEU A 92 0.47 -11.32 5.62
C LEU A 92 0.48 -11.54 7.15
N PRO A 93 0.91 -12.74 7.62
CA PRO A 93 0.97 -13.05 9.04
C PRO A 93 1.78 -12.02 9.85
N GLY A 94 1.29 -11.68 11.04
CA GLY A 94 1.91 -10.65 11.88
C GLY A 94 1.72 -9.20 11.38
N SER A 95 0.81 -8.98 10.44
CA SER A 95 0.45 -7.65 9.94
C SER A 95 -1.06 -7.44 9.98
N GLU A 96 -1.49 -6.21 9.71
CA GLU A 96 -2.91 -5.86 9.57
C GLU A 96 -3.50 -6.24 8.20
N MET A 97 -2.70 -6.72 7.25
CA MET A 97 -3.20 -7.12 5.93
C MET A 97 -3.92 -8.47 6.05
N PRO A 98 -5.27 -8.50 5.95
CA PRO A 98 -6.04 -9.71 6.17
C PRO A 98 -5.95 -10.63 4.94
N GLY A 99 -6.30 -11.90 5.13
CA GLY A 99 -6.50 -12.83 4.03
C GLY A 99 -7.90 -12.71 3.42
N PHE A 100 -7.96 -12.66 2.10
CA PHE A 100 -9.21 -12.57 1.34
C PHE A 100 -9.64 -13.96 0.84
N TRP A 101 -9.83 -14.89 1.77
CA TRP A 101 -10.14 -16.30 1.49
C TRP A 101 -11.49 -16.53 0.81
N ALA A 102 -12.43 -15.57 0.94
CA ALA A 102 -13.74 -15.64 0.31
C ALA A 102 -13.71 -15.31 -1.20
N LEU A 103 -12.61 -14.74 -1.72
CA LEU A 103 -12.47 -14.44 -3.14
C LEU A 103 -12.16 -15.70 -3.95
N SER A 104 -12.88 -15.85 -5.06
CA SER A 104 -12.61 -16.89 -6.05
C SER A 104 -11.23 -16.75 -6.68
N ASP A 105 -10.69 -17.84 -7.24
CA ASP A 105 -9.43 -17.81 -8.00
C ASP A 105 -9.45 -16.76 -9.11
N ARG A 106 -10.60 -16.63 -9.78
CA ARG A 106 -10.79 -15.64 -10.84
C ARG A 106 -10.66 -14.22 -10.33
N GLU A 107 -11.30 -13.89 -9.20
CA GLU A 107 -11.23 -12.55 -8.60
C GLU A 107 -9.81 -12.22 -8.13
N ILE A 108 -9.10 -13.20 -7.55
CA ILE A 108 -7.70 -12.99 -7.15
C ILE A 108 -6.82 -12.73 -8.36
N GLN A 109 -6.98 -13.47 -9.46
CA GLN A 109 -6.18 -13.22 -10.67
C GLN A 109 -6.53 -11.87 -11.33
N GLN A 110 -7.78 -11.43 -11.24
CA GLN A 110 -8.20 -10.10 -11.67
C GLN A 110 -7.56 -9.00 -10.81
N LEU A 111 -7.50 -9.20 -9.48
CA LEU A 111 -6.78 -8.30 -8.57
C LEU A 111 -5.28 -8.26 -8.87
N VAL A 112 -4.63 -9.40 -9.12
CA VAL A 112 -3.22 -9.46 -9.52
C VAL A 112 -2.98 -8.62 -10.78
N SER A 113 -3.82 -8.80 -11.81
CA SER A 113 -3.75 -8.03 -13.06
C SER A 113 -3.93 -6.52 -12.82
N TYR A 114 -4.86 -6.14 -11.94
CA TYR A 114 -5.09 -4.75 -11.59
C TYR A 114 -3.90 -4.14 -10.83
N VAL A 115 -3.40 -4.79 -9.77
CA VAL A 115 -2.28 -4.29 -8.96
C VAL A 115 -1.01 -4.11 -9.81
N GLN A 116 -0.73 -5.04 -10.72
CA GLN A 116 0.38 -4.91 -11.66
C GLN A 116 0.24 -3.72 -12.60
N SER A 117 -1.00 -3.39 -13.00
CA SER A 117 -1.26 -2.22 -13.84
C SER A 117 -0.94 -0.90 -13.12
N LEU A 118 -1.06 -0.86 -11.79
CA LEU A 118 -0.77 0.32 -10.97
C LEU A 118 0.73 0.64 -10.86
N GLY A 119 1.58 -0.39 -10.86
CA GLY A 119 3.04 -0.23 -10.74
C GLY A 119 3.72 0.48 -11.91
N ARG A 120 2.96 0.80 -12.96
CA ARG A 120 3.42 1.55 -14.14
C ARG A 120 3.32 3.06 -13.96
N THR A 121 2.81 3.53 -12.82
CA THR A 121 2.68 4.95 -12.49
C THR A 121 3.99 5.51 -11.94
N GLU A 122 4.31 6.75 -12.29
CA GLU A 122 5.50 7.46 -11.83
C GLU A 122 5.51 7.63 -10.30
N GLN A 123 6.62 7.29 -9.65
CA GLN A 123 6.76 7.40 -8.21
C GLN A 123 6.90 8.85 -7.77
N VAL A 124 6.23 9.22 -6.69
CA VAL A 124 6.48 10.50 -6.01
C VAL A 124 7.80 10.40 -5.26
N ASN A 125 8.85 11.04 -5.79
CA ASN A 125 10.06 11.30 -5.03
C ASN A 125 9.74 12.30 -3.91
N LEU A 126 9.86 11.85 -2.67
CA LEU A 126 9.64 12.73 -1.53
C LEU A 126 10.91 13.53 -1.27
N PRO A 127 10.83 14.87 -1.24
CA PRO A 127 11.95 15.67 -0.80
C PRO A 127 12.20 15.42 0.69
N GLY A 128 13.46 15.23 1.07
CA GLY A 128 13.83 15.01 2.47
C GLY A 128 15.34 14.90 2.68
N ASP A 129 15.79 15.26 3.87
CA ASP A 129 17.17 15.08 4.33
C ASP A 129 17.21 13.94 5.35
N ILE A 130 17.85 12.83 4.96
CA ILE A 130 17.93 11.61 5.78
C ILE A 130 18.69 11.87 7.09
N ALA A 131 19.78 12.63 7.04
CA ALA A 131 20.61 12.90 8.22
C ALA A 131 19.84 13.79 9.21
N ARG A 132 19.13 14.80 8.71
CA ARG A 132 18.25 15.62 9.54
C ARG A 132 17.10 14.81 10.13
N GLY A 133 16.49 13.92 9.34
CA GLY A 133 15.42 13.03 9.80
C GLY A 133 15.87 12.11 10.93
N GLN A 134 17.06 11.51 10.81
CA GLN A 134 17.65 10.69 11.86
C GLN A 134 17.84 11.48 13.17
N LYS A 135 18.39 12.70 13.08
CA LYS A 135 18.60 13.54 14.28
C LYS A 135 17.27 13.89 14.98
N LEU A 136 16.22 14.18 14.21
CA LEU A 136 14.88 14.44 14.76
C LEU A 136 14.32 13.18 15.45
N TYR A 137 14.49 12.01 14.84
CA TYR A 137 14.06 10.74 15.43
C TYR A 137 14.75 10.49 16.78
N GLU A 138 16.08 10.61 16.82
CA GLU A 138 16.86 10.42 18.05
C GLU A 138 16.44 11.37 19.17
N THR A 139 16.10 12.61 18.81
CA THR A 139 15.74 13.66 19.79
C THR A 139 14.30 13.53 20.29
N HIS A 140 13.35 13.15 19.44
CA HIS A 140 11.92 13.29 19.73
C HIS A 140 11.14 11.98 19.74
N CYS A 141 11.64 10.92 19.10
CA CYS A 141 10.89 9.69 18.85
C CYS A 141 11.51 8.50 19.60
N ALA A 142 12.83 8.45 19.70
CA ALA A 142 13.57 7.33 20.28
C ALA A 142 13.29 7.11 21.79
N ALA A 143 12.73 8.10 22.48
CA ALA A 143 12.27 7.93 23.87
C ALA A 143 11.15 6.89 23.99
N CYS A 144 10.32 6.74 22.95
CA CYS A 144 9.16 5.84 22.97
C CYS A 144 9.27 4.72 21.96
N HIS A 145 9.88 4.94 20.81
CA HIS A 145 9.92 3.98 19.70
C HIS A 145 11.28 3.31 19.57
N ILE A 146 11.28 2.07 19.08
CA ILE A 146 12.49 1.34 18.68
C ILE A 146 12.69 1.41 17.16
N VAL A 147 13.96 1.53 16.75
CA VAL A 147 14.45 1.20 15.40
C VAL A 147 15.71 0.34 15.54
N ARG A 148 15.69 -0.85 14.93
CA ARG A 148 16.78 -1.83 14.91
C ARG A 148 17.35 -2.11 16.31
N GLY A 149 16.46 -2.26 17.29
CA GLY A 149 16.80 -2.55 18.69
C GLY A 149 17.21 -1.34 19.53
N ASN A 150 17.24 -0.12 18.99
CA ASN A 150 17.59 1.09 19.73
C ASN A 150 16.37 1.97 19.98
N GLY A 151 16.19 2.45 21.22
CA GLY A 151 15.10 3.34 21.62
C GLY A 151 14.23 2.76 22.75
N GLY A 152 13.04 3.34 22.93
CA GLY A 152 12.09 2.96 23.98
C GLY A 152 11.03 1.93 23.52
N VAL A 153 10.42 1.24 24.48
CA VAL A 153 9.35 0.23 24.25
C VAL A 153 7.94 0.76 24.50
N ALA A 154 7.81 2.05 24.81
CA ALA A 154 6.53 2.67 25.16
C ALA A 154 5.61 2.88 23.94
N GLY A 155 6.15 2.79 22.72
CA GLY A 155 5.45 2.88 21.45
C GLY A 155 5.82 1.72 20.51
N PRO A 156 5.09 1.55 19.39
CA PRO A 156 5.36 0.50 18.42
C PRO A 156 6.78 0.56 17.84
N GLU A 157 7.31 -0.59 17.48
CA GLU A 157 8.57 -0.73 16.74
C GLU A 157 8.41 -0.16 15.31
N LEU A 158 9.40 0.60 14.82
CA LEU A 158 9.33 1.35 13.56
C LEU A 158 10.36 0.93 12.48
N THR A 159 11.17 -0.11 12.68
CA THR A 159 12.23 -0.54 11.73
C THR A 159 11.70 -0.70 10.31
N GLU A 160 10.53 -1.30 10.17
CA GLU A 160 9.91 -1.56 8.87
C GLU A 160 8.76 -0.59 8.54
N ILE A 161 8.63 0.52 9.27
CA ILE A 161 7.42 1.34 9.16
C ILE A 161 7.20 1.91 7.74
N GLY A 162 8.29 2.28 7.06
CA GLY A 162 8.25 2.72 5.66
C GLY A 162 7.85 1.63 4.66
N LEU A 163 7.88 0.35 5.06
CA LEU A 163 7.40 -0.76 4.26
C LEU A 163 5.91 -1.04 4.48
N ARG A 164 5.38 -0.60 5.63
CA ARG A 164 4.03 -0.93 6.08
C ARG A 164 3.04 0.21 5.84
N ARG A 165 3.52 1.44 5.74
CA ARG A 165 2.70 2.65 5.63
C ARG A 165 3.11 3.48 4.43
N SER A 166 2.15 4.20 3.86
CA SER A 166 2.47 5.19 2.83
C SER A 166 3.14 6.42 3.43
N PRO A 167 3.92 7.17 2.64
CA PRO A 167 4.51 8.42 3.11
C PRO A 167 3.49 9.47 3.55
N GLY A 168 2.35 9.54 2.86
CA GLY A 168 1.25 10.43 3.25
C GLY A 168 0.71 10.08 4.63
N TYR A 169 0.53 8.78 4.92
CA TYR A 169 0.11 8.31 6.24
C TYR A 169 1.15 8.63 7.32
N LEU A 170 2.43 8.42 7.04
CA LEU A 170 3.50 8.74 7.99
C LEU A 170 3.59 10.23 8.29
N ARG A 171 3.43 11.08 7.27
CA ARG A 171 3.39 12.53 7.46
C ARG A 171 2.22 12.93 8.37
N GLU A 172 1.05 12.38 8.13
CA GLU A 172 -0.12 12.63 8.98
C GLU A 172 0.10 12.17 10.42
N ALA A 173 0.64 10.95 10.60
CA ALA A 173 0.95 10.40 11.92
C ALA A 173 2.00 11.23 12.69
N LEU A 174 2.95 11.87 11.99
CA LEU A 174 3.92 12.77 12.60
C LEU A 174 3.32 14.12 13.01
N LEU A 175 2.37 14.64 12.22
CA LEU A 175 1.69 15.90 12.50
C LEU A 175 0.63 15.75 13.59
N ASN A 176 -0.06 14.61 13.62
CA ASN A 176 -1.19 14.32 14.50
C ASN A 176 -1.06 12.93 15.19
N PRO A 177 -0.04 12.72 16.04
CA PRO A 177 0.29 11.38 16.58
C PRO A 177 -0.79 10.78 17.51
N GLY A 178 -1.65 11.61 18.11
CA GLY A 178 -2.75 11.13 18.96
C GLY A 178 -4.01 10.69 18.20
N ALA A 179 -4.10 10.94 16.89
CA ALA A 179 -5.30 10.64 16.10
C ALA A 179 -5.45 9.15 15.76
N SER A 180 -4.35 8.38 15.77
CA SER A 180 -4.35 6.95 15.51
C SER A 180 -3.17 6.30 16.24
N VAL A 181 -3.46 5.62 17.34
CA VAL A 181 -2.47 4.87 18.13
C VAL A 181 -2.91 3.41 18.14
N SER A 182 -2.01 2.48 17.85
CA SER A 182 -2.31 1.04 17.88
C SER A 182 -2.79 0.62 19.28
N ASP A 183 -3.75 -0.30 19.35
CA ASP A 183 -4.50 -0.63 20.58
C ASP A 183 -3.65 -0.99 21.80
N GLY A 184 -2.45 -1.56 21.59
CA GLY A 184 -1.50 -1.92 22.66
C GLY A 184 -0.63 -0.78 23.18
N PHE A 185 -0.75 0.43 22.61
CA PHE A 185 0.09 1.58 22.94
C PHE A 185 -0.73 2.82 23.32
N LEU A 186 -2.03 2.63 23.59
CA LEU A 186 -2.92 3.70 24.02
C LEU A 186 -2.46 4.29 25.36
N VAL A 187 -1.98 5.53 25.34
CA VAL A 187 -1.62 6.26 26.56
C VAL A 187 -2.88 6.79 27.21
N VAL A 188 -3.19 6.31 28.41
CA VAL A 188 -4.33 6.74 29.20
C VAL A 188 -3.89 7.62 30.36
N ARG A 189 -4.80 8.49 30.80
CA ARG A 189 -4.68 9.27 32.04
C ARG A 189 -5.74 8.76 33.00
N VAL A 190 -5.32 8.11 34.08
CA VAL A 190 -6.20 7.61 35.12
C VAL A 190 -6.19 8.61 36.27
N THR A 191 -7.36 9.08 36.68
CA THR A 191 -7.52 9.85 37.91
C THR A 191 -8.01 8.89 38.99
N THR A 192 -7.20 8.69 40.03
CA THR A 192 -7.56 7.85 41.18
C THR A 192 -8.68 8.49 41.99
N ALA A 193 -9.33 7.72 42.86
CA ALA A 193 -10.34 8.24 43.79
C ALA A 193 -9.80 9.35 44.72
N GLN A 194 -8.48 9.39 44.95
CA GLN A 194 -7.82 10.45 45.73
C GLN A 194 -7.43 11.68 44.89
N GLY A 195 -7.84 11.75 43.61
CA GLY A 195 -7.53 12.87 42.71
C GLY A 195 -6.12 12.83 42.10
N GLN A 196 -5.29 11.84 42.42
CA GLN A 196 -3.97 11.67 41.81
C GLN A 196 -4.12 11.24 40.35
N GLN A 197 -3.38 11.90 39.45
CA GLN A 197 -3.32 11.53 38.04
C GLN A 197 -2.11 10.66 37.74
N ILE A 198 -2.36 9.51 37.11
CA ILE A 198 -1.35 8.58 36.65
C ILE A 198 -1.44 8.52 35.12
N ARG A 199 -0.29 8.63 34.44
CA ARG A 199 -0.18 8.49 32.99
C ARG A 199 0.63 7.23 32.67
N GLY A 200 0.12 6.42 31.73
CA GLY A 200 0.78 5.20 31.32
C GLY A 200 0.13 4.58 30.08
N VAL A 201 0.75 3.53 29.54
CA VAL A 201 0.19 2.74 28.45
C VAL A 201 -0.83 1.76 29.01
N ARG A 202 -2.00 1.69 28.37
CA ARG A 202 -3.06 0.75 28.73
C ARG A 202 -2.62 -0.67 28.38
N LEU A 203 -2.45 -1.52 29.40
CA LEU A 203 -2.09 -2.93 29.22
C LEU A 203 -3.33 -3.81 29.03
N ASN A 204 -4.35 -3.62 29.86
CA ASN A 204 -5.62 -4.34 29.84
C ASN A 204 -6.70 -3.54 30.59
N GLU A 205 -7.96 -3.88 30.33
CA GLU A 205 -9.13 -3.40 31.08
C GLU A 205 -9.86 -4.61 31.65
N ASP A 206 -9.67 -4.87 32.96
CA ASP A 206 -10.36 -5.93 33.66
C ASP A 206 -11.56 -5.33 34.42
N CYS A 207 -12.80 -5.80 34.17
CA CYS A 207 -13.95 -5.39 34.97
C CYS A 207 -13.96 -6.17 36.29
N SER A 208 -13.31 -5.65 37.33
CA SER A 208 -13.35 -6.28 38.66
C SER A 208 -14.64 -5.99 39.44
N ARG A 209 -15.53 -5.10 38.94
CA ARG A 209 -16.85 -4.79 39.50
C ARG A 209 -17.84 -4.37 38.41
N CYS A 210 -18.36 -5.34 37.68
CA CYS A 210 -19.59 -5.17 36.90
C CYS A 210 -20.74 -5.60 37.83
N ASN A 211 -21.38 -4.63 38.49
CA ASN A 211 -22.64 -4.85 39.24
C ASN A 211 -23.82 -4.59 38.32
#